data_AF-A0A5A9XRD4-F1
#
_entry.id   AF-A0A5A9XRD4-F1
#
_cell.length_a   1.000
_cell.length_b   1.000
_cell.length_c   1.000
_cell.angle_alpha   90.00
_cell.angle_beta   90.00
_cell.angle_gamma   90.00
#
_symmetry.space_group_name_H-M   'P 1'
#
loop_
_entity.id
_entity.type
_entity.pdbx_description
1 polymer ?
#
loop_
_entity_poly.entity_id
_entity_poly.type
_entity_poly.pdbx_seq_one_letter_code
_entity_poly.pdbx_strand_id
1 'polypeptide(L)'
;MKFRFCAVLLIALFVAGAGFAPAAPAPAAVENWAYTYPDAAFELWSWSRDNPAAARTFSRWDAVNHERSRMIVTWAIAHPGKGIELFLESHPYWADVEQLAGRYRPAARTLLAWCRHYPGAARALMKSAPKSRVRAATPPSRPAAPPEGASEPDPQE
;
A
#
# COMPACT_ATOMS: atom_id res chain seq x y z
N MET A 1 55.15 -5.06 32.47
CA MET A 1 54.99 -3.68 31.93
C MET A 1 55.78 -3.56 30.64
N LYS A 2 55.11 -3.46 29.48
CA LYS A 2 55.76 -3.28 28.16
C LYS A 2 54.76 -2.75 27.11
N PHE A 3 55.06 -1.54 26.61
CA PHE A 3 54.82 -0.91 25.30
C PHE A 3 53.59 -1.32 24.46
N ARG A 4 52.59 -0.44 24.23
CA ARG A 4 52.48 0.66 23.23
C ARG A 4 52.47 0.21 21.75
N PHE A 5 51.35 0.52 21.08
CA PHE A 5 51.14 0.89 19.66
C PHE A 5 51.90 0.14 18.54
N CYS A 6 51.14 -0.45 17.61
CA CYS A 6 51.36 -0.48 16.14
C CYS A 6 50.23 -1.34 15.55
N ALA A 7 49.22 -0.79 14.87
CA ALA A 7 49.31 -0.25 13.52
C ALA A 7 49.79 -1.29 12.50
N VAL A 8 48.83 -1.74 11.68
CA VAL A 8 48.95 -2.03 10.24
C VAL A 8 49.26 -3.47 9.80
N LEU A 9 48.38 -3.91 8.86
CA LEU A 9 48.50 -4.97 7.86
C LEU A 9 48.35 -6.43 8.31
N LEU A 10 47.28 -7.10 7.86
CA LEU A 10 47.39 -7.88 6.62
C LEU A 10 46.01 -8.31 6.09
N ILE A 11 45.85 -8.00 4.81
CA ILE A 11 44.77 -8.37 3.91
C ILE A 11 44.70 -9.90 3.81
N ALA A 12 43.53 -10.47 4.08
CA ALA A 12 43.18 -11.80 3.60
C ALA A 12 41.91 -11.68 2.75
N LEU A 13 42.18 -11.56 1.45
CA LEU A 13 41.22 -11.64 0.35
C LEU A 13 40.65 -13.07 0.34
N PHE A 14 39.35 -13.23 0.58
CA PHE A 14 38.59 -14.45 0.25
C PHE A 14 37.25 -13.97 -0.31
N VAL A 15 37.20 -13.74 -1.63
CA VAL A 15 36.73 -14.69 -2.65
C VAL A 15 35.29 -15.14 -2.42
N ALA A 16 34.43 -14.60 -3.29
CA ALA A 16 33.24 -15.22 -3.87
C ALA A 16 32.20 -15.80 -2.89
N GLY A 17 31.20 -14.97 -2.57
CA GLY A 17 29.89 -15.42 -2.12
C GLY A 17 28.84 -14.49 -2.71
N ALA A 18 28.09 -15.00 -3.68
CA ALA A 18 27.04 -14.29 -4.40
C ALA A 18 26.04 -13.60 -3.45
N GLY A 19 26.15 -12.29 -3.31
CA GLY A 19 25.10 -11.44 -2.79
C GLY A 19 24.49 -10.67 -3.95
N PHE A 20 23.59 -11.31 -4.70
CA PHE A 20 22.67 -10.61 -5.59
C PHE A 20 21.87 -9.65 -4.69
N ALA A 21 22.30 -8.40 -4.59
CA ALA A 21 21.46 -7.35 -4.03
C ALA A 21 20.33 -7.16 -5.05
N PRO A 22 19.07 -7.54 -4.77
CA PRO A 22 18.00 -7.17 -5.67
C PRO A 22 17.98 -5.65 -5.71
N ALA A 23 18.30 -5.11 -6.89
CA ALA A 23 18.10 -3.70 -7.20
C ALA A 23 16.67 -3.35 -6.75
N ALA A 24 16.55 -2.33 -5.90
CA ALA A 24 15.26 -1.86 -5.42
C ALA A 24 14.35 -1.61 -6.63
N PRO A 25 13.19 -2.29 -6.74
CA PRO A 25 12.32 -2.09 -7.89
C PRO A 25 11.67 -0.70 -7.78
N ALA A 26 12.24 0.25 -8.51
CA ALA A 26 11.58 1.49 -8.89
C ALA A 26 10.67 1.22 -10.12
N PRO A 27 9.98 2.24 -10.63
CA PRO A 27 8.52 2.49 -10.67
C PRO A 27 7.53 1.41 -11.19
N ALA A 28 7.94 0.16 -11.46
CA ALA A 28 7.02 -0.92 -11.90
C ALA A 28 6.11 -1.50 -10.79
N ALA A 29 6.31 -1.08 -9.53
CA ALA A 29 5.72 -1.73 -8.36
C ALA A 29 4.20 -1.57 -8.22
N VAL A 30 3.56 -0.62 -8.91
CA VAL A 30 2.11 -0.40 -8.81
C VAL A 30 1.32 -0.99 -9.96
N GLU A 31 1.84 -0.90 -11.19
CA GLU A 31 1.27 -1.67 -12.31
C GLU A 31 1.17 -3.14 -11.90
N ASN A 32 2.15 -3.66 -11.14
CA ASN A 32 2.13 -5.00 -10.58
C ASN A 32 1.33 -5.17 -9.27
N TRP A 33 1.07 -4.10 -8.51
CA TRP A 33 0.42 -4.23 -7.19
C TRP A 33 -1.00 -4.79 -7.31
N ALA A 34 -1.80 -4.26 -8.23
CA ALA A 34 -3.17 -4.74 -8.43
C ALA A 34 -3.23 -6.17 -8.99
N TYR A 35 -2.24 -6.58 -9.80
CA TYR A 35 -2.10 -7.98 -10.23
C TYR A 35 -1.64 -8.90 -9.10
N THR A 36 -0.82 -8.38 -8.16
CA THR A 36 -0.32 -9.14 -7.01
C THR A 36 -1.39 -9.29 -5.93
N TYR A 37 -2.27 -8.30 -5.75
CA TYR A 37 -3.32 -8.26 -4.73
C TYR A 37 -4.70 -7.92 -5.35
N PRO A 38 -5.25 -8.79 -6.21
CA PRO A 38 -6.46 -8.48 -6.98
C PRO A 38 -7.69 -8.20 -6.11
N ASP A 39 -7.92 -9.01 -5.07
CA ASP A 39 -9.07 -8.82 -4.18
C ASP A 39 -8.95 -7.53 -3.37
N ALA A 40 -7.76 -7.25 -2.84
CA ALA A 40 -7.49 -6.02 -2.09
C ALA A 40 -7.64 -4.77 -2.98
N ALA A 41 -7.21 -4.85 -4.25
CA ALA A 41 -7.37 -3.79 -5.23
C ALA A 41 -8.85 -3.57 -5.57
N PHE A 42 -9.61 -4.65 -5.80
CA PHE A 42 -11.03 -4.57 -6.09
C PHE A 42 -11.83 -3.96 -4.93
N GLU A 43 -11.59 -4.41 -3.70
CA GLU A 43 -12.26 -3.85 -2.53
C GLU A 43 -11.88 -2.40 -2.28
N LEU A 44 -10.62 -2.02 -2.48
CA LEU A 44 -10.18 -0.63 -2.34
C LEU A 44 -10.83 0.26 -3.41
N TRP A 45 -10.97 -0.24 -4.63
CA TRP A 45 -11.72 0.45 -5.68
C TRP A 45 -13.20 0.57 -5.33
N SER A 46 -13.86 -0.52 -4.90
CA SER A 46 -15.27 -0.48 -4.49
C SER A 46 -15.48 0.53 -3.37
N TRP A 47 -14.62 0.51 -2.35
CA TRP A 47 -14.62 1.49 -1.27
C TRP A 47 -14.54 2.92 -1.81
N SER A 48 -13.65 3.17 -2.79
CA SER A 48 -13.48 4.50 -3.38
C SER A 48 -14.70 4.96 -4.18
N ARG A 49 -15.38 4.04 -4.87
CA ARG A 49 -16.63 4.28 -5.61
C ARG A 49 -17.78 4.57 -4.66
N ASP A 50 -17.87 3.84 -3.56
CA ASP A 50 -18.95 3.96 -2.58
C ASP A 50 -18.74 5.18 -1.66
N ASN A 51 -17.49 5.68 -1.53
CA ASN A 51 -17.13 6.82 -0.69
C ASN A 51 -16.32 7.89 -1.46
N PRO A 52 -16.85 8.46 -2.57
CA PRO A 52 -16.04 9.22 -3.52
C PRO A 52 -15.47 10.53 -2.94
N ALA A 53 -16.21 11.20 -2.06
CA ALA A 53 -15.73 12.41 -1.40
C ALA A 53 -14.61 12.12 -0.37
N ALA A 54 -14.76 11.03 0.39
CA ALA A 54 -13.75 10.58 1.34
C ALA A 54 -12.48 10.12 0.61
N ALA A 55 -12.62 9.31 -0.44
CA ALA A 55 -11.51 8.83 -1.26
C ALA A 55 -10.73 9.99 -1.89
N ARG A 56 -11.40 10.98 -2.50
CA ARG A 56 -10.72 12.17 -3.04
C ARG A 56 -10.01 12.99 -1.96
N THR A 57 -10.61 13.12 -0.78
CA THR A 57 -10.01 13.87 0.33
C THR A 57 -8.79 13.14 0.87
N PHE A 58 -8.91 11.83 1.13
CA PHE A 58 -7.81 10.99 1.59
C PHE A 58 -6.68 10.93 0.55
N SER A 59 -6.98 10.70 -0.73
CA SER A 59 -5.95 10.64 -1.78
C SER A 59 -5.20 11.96 -1.95
N ARG A 60 -5.88 13.11 -1.86
CA ARG A 60 -5.21 14.42 -1.90
C ARG A 60 -4.33 14.64 -0.67
N TRP A 61 -4.83 14.27 0.50
CA TRP A 61 -4.08 14.35 1.75
C TRP A 61 -2.86 13.41 1.74
N ASP A 62 -3.02 12.17 1.30
CA ASP A 62 -1.97 11.15 1.18
C ASP A 62 -0.84 11.60 0.24
N ALA A 63 -1.19 12.26 -0.87
CA ALA A 63 -0.23 12.76 -1.84
C ALA A 63 0.79 13.74 -1.26
N VAL A 64 0.43 14.45 -0.18
CA VAL A 64 1.29 15.43 0.51
C VAL A 64 1.76 14.95 1.89
N ASN A 65 1.07 13.99 2.51
CA ASN A 65 1.34 13.49 3.87
C ASN A 65 1.69 11.99 3.88
N HIS A 66 2.51 11.52 2.93
CA HIS A 66 2.78 10.10 2.71
C HIS A 66 3.31 9.32 3.93
N GLU A 67 4.16 9.93 4.77
CA GLU A 67 4.64 9.27 5.98
C GLU A 67 3.54 9.17 7.05
N ARG A 68 2.68 10.18 7.15
CA ARG A 68 1.56 10.17 8.11
C ARG A 68 0.49 9.15 7.70
N SER A 69 0.19 9.03 6.41
CA SER A 69 -0.73 8.01 5.92
C SER A 69 -0.18 6.60 6.15
N ARG A 70 1.12 6.40 5.94
CA ARG A 70 1.81 5.14 6.29
C ARG A 70 1.69 4.82 7.78
N MET A 71 1.82 5.81 8.67
CA MET A 71 1.63 5.62 10.10
C MET A 71 0.20 5.18 10.42
N ILE A 72 -0.83 5.80 9.81
CA ILE A 72 -2.23 5.40 10.00
C ILE A 72 -2.43 3.94 9.57
N VAL A 73 -1.95 3.57 8.38
CA VAL A 73 -2.09 2.21 7.85
C VAL A 73 -1.36 1.20 8.75
N THR A 74 -0.13 1.52 9.16
CA THR A 74 0.67 0.66 10.03
C THR A 74 0.00 0.48 11.40
N TRP A 75 -0.50 1.58 11.97
CA TRP A 75 -1.21 1.56 13.24
C TRP A 75 -2.50 0.75 13.15
N ALA A 76 -3.27 0.91 12.08
CA ALA A 76 -4.54 0.21 11.88
C ALA A 76 -4.37 -1.32 11.81
N ILE A 77 -3.28 -1.77 11.16
CA ILE A 77 -2.87 -3.18 11.10
C ILE A 77 -2.48 -3.68 12.50
N ALA A 78 -1.73 -2.89 13.27
CA ALA A 78 -1.26 -3.27 14.60
C ALA A 78 -2.36 -3.24 15.68
N HIS A 79 -3.44 -2.48 15.48
CA HIS A 79 -4.52 -2.29 16.45
C HIS A 79 -5.87 -2.75 15.86
N PRO A 80 -6.10 -4.08 15.78
CA PRO A 80 -7.38 -4.61 15.33
C PRO A 80 -8.51 -4.16 16.28
N GLY A 81 -9.68 -3.84 15.70
CA GLY A 81 -10.87 -3.43 16.46
C GLY A 81 -10.85 -2.00 17.01
N LYS A 82 -9.78 -1.23 16.84
CA LYS A 82 -9.71 0.17 17.32
C LYS A 82 -10.19 1.17 16.26
N GLY A 83 -10.91 2.20 16.68
CA GLY A 83 -11.36 3.28 15.79
C GLY A 83 -10.26 4.28 15.47
N ILE A 84 -10.46 5.11 14.45
CA ILE A 84 -9.51 6.19 14.11
C ILE A 84 -9.39 7.24 15.22
N GLU A 85 -10.39 7.33 16.10
CA GLU A 85 -10.43 8.20 17.27
C GLU A 85 -9.31 7.87 18.25
N LEU A 86 -9.07 6.58 18.51
CA LEU A 86 -7.98 6.15 19.39
C LEU A 86 -6.61 6.47 18.78
N PHE A 87 -6.49 6.46 17.44
CA PHE A 87 -5.28 6.92 16.78
C PHE A 87 -5.05 8.42 17.00
N LEU A 88 -6.12 9.22 16.91
CA LEU A 88 -6.07 10.67 17.11
C LEU A 88 -5.77 11.07 18.56
N GLU A 89 -6.17 10.29 19.56
CA GLU A 89 -5.77 10.51 20.96
C GLU A 89 -4.24 10.55 21.13
N SER A 90 -3.52 9.72 20.37
CA SER A 90 -2.05 9.72 20.34
C SER A 90 -1.42 10.75 19.39
N HIS A 91 -2.24 11.45 18.59
CA HIS A 91 -1.82 12.44 17.59
C HIS A 91 -2.72 13.69 17.59
N PRO A 92 -2.84 14.42 18.71
CA PRO A 92 -3.84 15.48 18.92
C PRO A 92 -3.64 16.76 18.06
N TYR A 93 -2.62 16.79 17.20
CA TYR A 93 -2.31 17.93 16.33
C TYR A 93 -2.50 17.61 14.85
N TRP A 94 -3.12 16.47 14.52
CA TRP A 94 -3.34 16.05 13.14
C TRP A 94 -4.71 16.53 12.64
N ALA A 95 -4.91 17.85 12.64
CA ALA A 95 -6.20 18.50 12.30
C ALA A 95 -6.79 18.04 10.95
N ASP A 96 -5.96 17.73 9.96
CA ASP A 96 -6.43 17.20 8.67
C ASP A 96 -7.07 15.81 8.80
N VAL A 97 -6.50 14.97 9.67
CA VAL A 97 -6.99 13.61 9.94
C VAL A 97 -8.20 13.67 10.87
N GLU A 98 -8.24 14.61 11.80
CA GLU A 98 -9.44 14.91 12.59
C GLU A 98 -10.60 15.36 11.69
N GLN A 99 -10.34 16.23 10.71
CA GLN A 99 -11.36 16.65 9.75
C GLN A 99 -11.84 15.47 8.90
N LEU A 100 -10.93 14.61 8.44
CA LEU A 100 -11.27 13.39 7.71
C LEU A 100 -12.09 12.42 8.57
N ALA A 101 -11.67 12.18 9.81
CA ALA A 101 -12.32 11.29 10.77
C ALA A 101 -13.67 11.82 11.23
N GLY A 102 -13.83 13.13 11.39
CA GLY A 102 -15.09 13.76 11.76
C GLY A 102 -16.09 13.75 10.61
N ARG A 103 -15.67 14.22 9.43
CA ARG A 103 -16.57 14.39 8.27
C ARG A 103 -16.87 13.09 7.54
N TYR A 104 -15.91 12.16 7.50
CA TYR A 104 -16.01 10.90 6.75
C TYR A 104 -15.81 9.69 7.66
N ARG A 105 -16.29 9.77 8.91
CA ARG A 105 -16.12 8.73 9.93
C ARG A 105 -16.43 7.30 9.45
N PRO A 106 -17.56 7.02 8.76
CA PRO A 106 -17.87 5.67 8.31
C PRO A 106 -16.87 5.18 7.25
N ALA A 107 -16.49 6.05 6.31
CA ALA A 107 -15.52 5.73 5.26
C ALA A 107 -14.11 5.50 5.82
N ALA A 108 -13.70 6.28 6.82
CA ALA A 108 -12.43 6.08 7.53
C ALA A 108 -12.43 4.72 8.24
N ARG A 109 -13.52 4.36 8.93
CA ARG A 109 -13.65 3.05 9.59
C ARG A 109 -13.55 1.88 8.62
N THR A 110 -14.21 1.95 7.47
CA THR A 110 -14.15 0.88 6.45
C THR A 110 -12.77 0.82 5.79
N LEU A 111 -12.09 1.95 5.59
CA LEU A 111 -10.70 1.97 5.13
C LEU A 111 -9.75 1.32 6.15
N LEU A 112 -9.90 1.62 7.44
CA LEU A 112 -9.09 0.97 8.48
C LEU A 112 -9.39 -0.53 8.58
N ALA A 113 -10.65 -0.93 8.36
CA ALA A 113 -11.02 -2.34 8.28
C ALA A 113 -10.36 -3.03 7.08
N TRP A 114 -10.35 -2.40 5.90
CA TRP A 114 -9.64 -2.88 4.72
C TRP A 114 -8.14 -3.07 4.99
N CYS A 115 -7.48 -2.11 5.65
CA CYS A 115 -6.06 -2.23 6.03
C CYS A 115 -5.78 -3.47 6.90
N ARG A 116 -6.71 -3.82 7.80
CA ARG A 116 -6.61 -4.99 8.67
C ARG A 116 -6.89 -6.28 7.92
N HIS A 117 -7.82 -6.23 6.97
CA HIS A 117 -8.19 -7.39 6.16
C HIS A 117 -7.05 -7.77 5.20
N TYR A 118 -6.36 -6.77 4.63
CA TYR A 118 -5.24 -6.98 3.69
C TYR A 118 -3.93 -6.32 4.16
N PRO A 119 -3.31 -6.79 5.26
CA PRO A 119 -2.15 -6.12 5.86
C PRO A 119 -0.93 -6.12 4.92
N GLY A 120 -0.73 -7.19 4.14
CA GLY A 120 0.34 -7.27 3.14
C GLY A 120 0.15 -6.28 2.00
N ALA A 121 -1.06 -6.25 1.42
CA ALA A 121 -1.41 -5.33 0.33
C ALA A 121 -1.33 -3.87 0.78
N ALA A 122 -1.85 -3.55 1.97
CA ALA A 122 -1.81 -2.21 2.54
C ALA A 122 -0.37 -1.73 2.79
N ARG A 123 0.51 -2.57 3.35
CA ARG A 123 1.93 -2.24 3.51
C ARG A 123 2.65 -2.07 2.18
N ALA A 124 2.35 -2.91 1.20
CA ALA A 124 2.93 -2.81 -0.15
C ALA A 124 2.50 -1.53 -0.85
N LEU A 125 1.23 -1.15 -0.73
CA LEU A 125 0.69 0.11 -1.24
C LEU A 125 1.42 1.30 -0.60
N MET A 126 1.69 1.24 0.70
CA MET A 126 2.44 2.29 1.41
C MET A 126 3.92 2.38 1.02
N LYS A 127 4.50 1.34 0.41
CA LYS A 127 5.89 1.38 -0.11
C LYS A 127 5.97 2.02 -1.50
N SER A 128 4.87 2.05 -2.25
CA SER A 128 4.82 2.69 -3.57
C SER A 128 4.72 4.21 -3.48
N ALA A 129 5.15 4.90 -4.55
CA ALA A 129 5.06 6.35 -4.67
C ALA A 129 3.59 6.86 -4.60
N PRO A 130 3.34 8.06 -4.07
CA PRO A 130 1.98 8.55 -3.82
C PRO A 130 1.10 8.61 -5.09
N LYS A 131 1.67 9.08 -6.21
CA LYS A 131 0.97 9.13 -7.51
C LYS A 131 0.49 7.74 -7.97
N SER A 132 1.23 6.71 -7.60
CA SER A 132 0.96 5.33 -8.00
C SER A 132 -0.16 4.72 -7.15
N ARG A 133 -0.29 5.09 -5.87
CA ARG A 133 -1.40 4.63 -5.00
C ARG A 133 -2.79 5.05 -5.48
N VAL A 134 -2.89 6.26 -6.02
CA VAL A 134 -4.14 6.77 -6.62
C VAL A 134 -4.57 5.90 -7.80
N ARG A 135 -3.61 5.33 -8.54
CA ARG A 135 -3.86 4.46 -9.69
C ARG A 135 -4.19 3.02 -9.29
N ALA A 136 -3.67 2.56 -8.15
CA ALA A 136 -4.02 1.26 -7.57
C ALA A 136 -5.49 1.16 -7.11
N ALA A 137 -6.12 2.30 -6.84
CA ALA A 137 -7.55 2.38 -6.58
C ALA A 137 -8.40 2.29 -7.86
N THR A 138 -7.79 2.17 -9.04
CA THR A 138 -8.49 1.90 -10.31
C THR A 138 -8.36 0.41 -10.62
N PRO A 139 -9.45 -0.32 -10.95
CA PRO A 139 -9.36 -1.74 -11.20
C PRO A 139 -8.45 -1.96 -12.41
N PRO A 140 -7.60 -2.99 -12.41
CA PRO A 140 -7.01 -3.44 -13.67
C PRO A 140 -8.18 -3.79 -14.57
N SER A 141 -8.16 -3.33 -15.82
CA SER A 141 -9.15 -3.76 -16.81
C SER A 141 -9.17 -5.28 -16.79
N ARG A 142 -10.20 -5.87 -16.17
CA ARG A 142 -10.43 -7.31 -16.26
C ARG A 142 -10.46 -7.57 -17.77
N PRO A 143 -9.67 -8.51 -18.31
CA PRO A 143 -9.86 -8.89 -19.70
C PRO A 143 -11.36 -9.16 -19.85
N ALA A 144 -12.00 -8.45 -20.78
CA ALA A 144 -13.42 -8.57 -20.99
C ALA A 144 -13.73 -10.07 -21.05
N ALA A 145 -14.64 -10.54 -20.18
CA ALA A 145 -15.16 -11.87 -20.35
C ALA A 145 -15.59 -11.96 -21.82
N PRO A 146 -15.19 -13.00 -22.58
CA PRO A 146 -15.67 -13.16 -23.93
C PRO A 146 -17.19 -13.03 -23.88
N PRO A 147 -17.83 -12.33 -24.83
CA PRO A 147 -19.27 -12.14 -24.80
C PRO A 147 -19.93 -13.52 -24.65
N GLU A 148 -20.66 -13.72 -23.55
CA GLU A 148 -21.60 -14.82 -23.39
C GLU A 148 -22.57 -14.73 -24.58
N GLY A 149 -22.33 -15.55 -25.62
CA GLY A 149 -23.03 -15.43 -26.89
C GLY A 149 -22.16 -15.54 -28.14
N ALA A 150 -20.85 -15.80 -28.03
CA ALA A 150 -20.12 -16.39 -29.17
C ALA A 150 -20.56 -17.86 -29.30
N SER A 151 -21.72 -18.07 -29.92
CA SER A 151 -22.11 -19.37 -30.44
C SER A 151 -20.98 -19.87 -31.32
N GLU A 152 -20.34 -20.95 -30.88
CA GLU A 152 -19.47 -21.77 -31.70
C GLU A 152 -20.25 -22.09 -32.99
N PRO A 153 -19.77 -21.71 -34.19
CA PRO A 153 -20.43 -22.13 -35.41
C PRO A 153 -20.36 -23.65 -35.46
N ASP A 154 -21.53 -24.27 -35.48
CA ASP A 154 -21.72 -25.70 -35.69
C ASP A 154 -20.91 -26.11 -36.92
N PRO A 155 -19.93 -27.03 -36.79
CA PRO A 155 -19.09 -27.39 -37.90
C PRO A 155 -19.79 -28.41 -38.79
N GLN A 156 -21.00 -28.13 -39.31
CA GLN A 156 -21.63 -28.82 -40.45
C GLN A 156 -22.59 -27.90 -41.21
N GLU A 157 -22.15 -27.39 -42.37
CA GLU A 157 -22.65 -27.74 -43.73
C GLU A 157 -21.79 -27.07 -44.81
#